data_AF-A0A9X0AEL8-F1
#
_entry.id   AF-A0A9X0AEL8-F1
#
_cell.length_a   1.000
_cell.length_b   1.000
_cell.length_c   1.000
_cell.angle_alpha   90.00
_cell.angle_beta   90.00
_cell.angle_gamma   90.00
#
_symmetry.space_group_name_H-M   'P 1'
#
loop_
_entity.id
_entity.type
_entity.pdbx_description
1 polymer ?
#
loop_
_entity_poly.entity_id
_entity_poly.type
_entity_poly.pdbx_seq_one_letter_code
_entity_poly.pdbx_strand_id
1 'polypeptide(L)'
;MAPDTASPVQSHGHLPMLTSTIPKLLLWSTADKLGMARMAKKYVEYFTRINKAMSNAEFEHFLDSLSYTLTERRTSLSWKSFAIIKSLPDLIDLPSRISEPVNTSRLTSRRLGFIFTGQGAQWAQMGQDLIVYPIFKHSLQESALVFQAVGASWSLFEELEKTKVESKVNEPGLSQSLCTALQIALVDLLSSFGVKPLIAIGHSSGEIAAA
;
A
#
# COMPACT_ATOMS: atom_id res chain seq x y z
N MET A 1 36.73 48.06 -7.75
CA MET A 1 36.87 47.21 -8.94
C MET A 1 36.77 45.78 -8.44
N ALA A 2 35.64 45.13 -8.73
CA ALA A 2 35.17 43.91 -8.07
C ALA A 2 36.02 42.68 -8.38
N PRO A 3 36.10 41.70 -7.48
CA PRO A 3 36.35 40.31 -7.83
C PRO A 3 35.02 39.55 -8.01
N ASP A 4 34.91 38.86 -9.14
CA ASP A 4 33.85 37.90 -9.48
C ASP A 4 33.75 36.79 -8.42
N THR A 5 32.62 36.70 -7.74
CA THR A 5 32.26 35.53 -6.92
C THR A 5 31.30 34.64 -7.70
N ALA A 6 31.85 33.60 -8.34
CA ALA A 6 31.06 32.50 -8.87
C ALA A 6 30.38 31.73 -7.72
N SER A 7 29.04 31.79 -7.67
CA SER A 7 28.23 30.98 -6.77
C SER A 7 28.20 29.51 -7.24
N PRO A 8 28.38 28.51 -6.35
CA PRO A 8 28.20 27.12 -6.72
C PRO A 8 26.71 26.80 -6.84
N VAL A 9 26.30 26.33 -8.02
CA VAL A 9 24.99 25.74 -8.27
C VAL A 9 24.80 24.56 -7.34
N GLN A 10 23.87 24.68 -6.39
CA GLN A 10 23.47 23.60 -5.50
C GLN A 10 22.84 22.48 -6.35
N SER A 11 23.56 21.37 -6.41
CA SER A 11 23.12 20.10 -6.98
C SER A 11 21.81 19.70 -6.29
N HIS A 12 20.71 19.73 -7.05
CA HIS A 12 19.45 19.17 -6.60
C HIS A 12 19.67 17.69 -6.30
N GLY A 13 19.46 17.32 -5.03
CA GLY A 13 19.58 15.95 -4.55
C GLY A 13 18.77 15.04 -5.47
N HIS A 14 19.49 14.17 -6.17
CA HIS A 14 18.90 13.04 -6.85
C HIS A 14 18.19 12.21 -5.78
N LEU A 15 16.85 12.23 -5.78
CA LEU A 15 16.07 11.23 -5.06
C LEU A 15 16.64 9.87 -5.45
N PRO A 16 17.08 9.03 -4.50
CA PRO A 16 17.48 7.69 -4.85
C PRO A 16 16.27 7.04 -5.52
N MET A 17 16.41 6.71 -6.81
CA MET A 17 15.52 5.78 -7.51
C MET A 17 15.34 4.60 -6.56
N LEU A 18 14.14 4.44 -6.00
CA LEU A 18 13.78 3.28 -5.21
C LEU A 18 13.92 2.07 -6.13
N THR A 19 15.10 1.44 -6.14
CA THR A 19 15.34 0.12 -6.76
C THR A 19 14.74 -0.98 -5.87
N SER A 20 13.59 -0.71 -5.27
CA SER A 20 12.84 -1.64 -4.45
C SER A 20 11.79 -2.28 -5.34
N THR A 21 11.86 -3.60 -5.47
CA THR A 21 10.88 -4.38 -6.23
C THR A 21 9.50 -4.18 -5.60
N ILE A 22 8.50 -3.82 -6.43
CA ILE A 22 7.15 -3.56 -5.95
C ILE A 22 6.54 -4.91 -5.56
N PRO A 23 6.17 -5.13 -4.28
CA PRO A 23 5.57 -6.38 -3.87
C PRO A 23 4.31 -6.69 -4.67
N LYS A 24 4.14 -7.94 -5.10
CA LYS A 24 2.97 -8.40 -5.85
C LYS A 24 2.08 -9.27 -4.97
N LEU A 25 0.79 -8.97 -4.96
CA LEU A 25 -0.23 -9.83 -4.38
C LEU A 25 -0.57 -10.93 -5.39
N LEU A 26 -0.31 -12.18 -5.05
CA LEU A 26 -0.72 -13.34 -5.84
C LEU A 26 -1.94 -14.00 -5.19
N LEU A 27 -2.98 -14.27 -5.98
CA LEU A 27 -4.24 -14.87 -5.54
C LEU A 27 -4.42 -16.26 -6.15
N TRP A 28 -4.64 -17.27 -5.31
CA TRP A 28 -5.01 -18.61 -5.78
C TRP A 28 -6.43 -18.96 -5.36
N SER A 29 -7.07 -19.83 -6.15
CA SER A 29 -8.33 -20.43 -5.76
C SER A 29 -8.42 -21.92 -6.13
N THR A 30 -9.11 -22.68 -5.30
CA THR A 30 -9.30 -24.13 -5.44
C THR A 30 -10.73 -24.55 -5.09
N ALA A 31 -11.15 -25.72 -5.57
CA ALA A 31 -12.50 -26.24 -5.31
C ALA A 31 -12.66 -26.77 -3.87
N ASP A 32 -11.55 -27.23 -3.26
CA ASP A 32 -11.48 -27.74 -1.90
C ASP A 32 -10.34 -27.07 -1.11
N LYS A 33 -10.43 -27.10 0.23
CA LYS A 33 -9.42 -26.51 1.15
C LYS A 33 -8.03 -27.09 0.93
N LEU A 34 -7.93 -28.42 0.83
CA LEU A 34 -6.66 -29.14 0.68
C LEU A 34 -6.01 -28.89 -0.69
N GLY A 35 -6.80 -28.46 -1.67
CA GLY A 35 -6.34 -28.05 -2.98
C GLY A 35 -5.29 -26.95 -2.92
N MET A 36 -5.38 -26.06 -1.92
CA MET A 36 -4.42 -24.96 -1.80
C MET A 36 -3.00 -25.46 -1.53
N ALA A 37 -2.84 -26.44 -0.64
CA ALA A 37 -1.53 -27.04 -0.36
C ALA A 37 -0.97 -27.78 -1.60
N ARG A 38 -1.84 -28.48 -2.35
CA ARG A 38 -1.45 -29.13 -3.61
C ARG A 38 -1.03 -28.10 -4.66
N MET A 39 -1.72 -26.96 -4.74
CA MET A 39 -1.40 -25.86 -5.65
C MET A 39 -0.06 -25.23 -5.29
N ALA A 40 0.14 -24.87 -4.02
CA ALA A 40 1.39 -24.29 -3.53
C ALA A 40 2.60 -25.18 -3.87
N LYS A 41 2.50 -26.50 -3.61
CA LYS A 41 3.56 -27.46 -3.98
C LYS A 41 3.91 -27.43 -5.47
N LYS A 42 2.90 -27.43 -6.35
CA LYS A 42 3.12 -27.36 -7.81
C LYS A 42 3.80 -26.05 -8.24
N TYR A 43 3.45 -24.93 -7.61
CA TYR A 43 4.11 -23.65 -7.87
C TYR A 43 5.56 -23.65 -7.41
N VAL A 44 5.87 -24.21 -6.23
CA VAL A 44 7.25 -24.37 -5.76
C VAL A 44 8.07 -25.22 -6.73
N GLU A 45 7.54 -26.37 -7.18
CA GLU A 45 8.18 -27.23 -8.18
C GLU A 45 8.44 -26.48 -9.50
N TYR A 46 7.45 -25.73 -9.99
CA TYR A 46 7.57 -24.91 -11.19
C TYR A 46 8.65 -23.83 -11.05
N PHE A 47 8.64 -23.06 -9.96
CA PHE A 47 9.58 -21.96 -9.74
C PHE A 47 11.01 -22.45 -9.50
N THR A 48 11.15 -23.56 -8.79
CA THR A 48 12.46 -24.20 -8.59
C THR A 48 13.08 -24.60 -9.92
N ARG A 49 12.26 -25.03 -10.89
CA ARG A 49 12.70 -25.38 -12.24
C ARG A 49 13.07 -24.16 -13.09
N ILE A 50 12.27 -23.08 -13.06
CA ILE A 50 12.50 -21.91 -13.93
C ILE A 50 13.48 -20.87 -13.35
N ASN A 51 13.82 -20.96 -12.06
CA ASN A 51 14.74 -20.05 -11.37
C ASN A 51 16.12 -19.92 -12.06
N LYS A 52 16.68 -21.02 -12.58
CA LYS A 52 18.09 -21.09 -12.98
C LYS A 52 18.50 -20.19 -14.17
N ALA A 53 17.58 -19.47 -14.80
CA ALA A 53 17.84 -18.74 -16.04
C ALA A 53 17.26 -17.31 -16.09
N MET A 54 16.70 -16.78 -15.00
CA MET A 54 15.93 -15.52 -15.02
C MET A 54 16.66 -14.38 -14.32
N SER A 55 16.83 -13.26 -15.00
CA SER A 55 17.29 -11.99 -14.40
C SER A 55 16.20 -11.35 -13.52
N ASN A 56 16.57 -10.41 -12.65
CA ASN A 56 15.61 -9.72 -11.78
C ASN A 56 14.53 -8.96 -12.58
N ALA A 57 14.89 -8.33 -13.70
CA ALA A 57 13.92 -7.60 -14.53
C ALA A 57 12.91 -8.54 -15.19
N GLU A 58 13.36 -9.69 -15.69
CA GLU A 58 12.47 -10.72 -16.23
C GLU A 58 11.57 -11.31 -15.15
N PHE A 59 12.09 -11.45 -13.92
CA PHE A 59 11.31 -11.92 -12.78
C PHE A 59 10.19 -10.94 -12.40
N GLU A 60 10.48 -9.65 -12.32
CA GLU A 60 9.46 -8.62 -12.05
C GLU A 60 8.36 -8.63 -13.12
N HIS A 61 8.75 -8.64 -14.40
CA HIS A 61 7.80 -8.69 -15.50
C HIS A 61 6.95 -9.98 -15.49
N PHE A 62 7.58 -11.11 -15.16
CA PHE A 62 6.88 -12.37 -14.99
C PHE A 62 5.88 -12.31 -13.84
N LEU A 63 6.25 -11.73 -12.70
CA LEU A 63 5.36 -11.58 -11.55
C LEU A 63 4.16 -10.70 -11.84
N ASP A 64 4.33 -9.62 -12.60
CA ASP A 64 3.22 -8.78 -13.09
C ASP A 64 2.24 -9.61 -13.93
N SER A 65 2.77 -10.35 -14.90
CA SER A 65 1.98 -11.22 -15.76
C SER A 65 1.27 -12.32 -14.99
N LEU A 66 1.93 -12.90 -13.99
CA LEU A 66 1.36 -13.94 -13.14
C LEU A 66 0.25 -13.40 -12.25
N SER A 67 0.45 -12.25 -11.60
CA SER A 67 -0.55 -11.58 -10.76
C SER A 67 -1.82 -11.29 -11.57
N TYR A 68 -1.66 -10.70 -12.76
CA TYR A 68 -2.76 -10.47 -13.68
C TYR A 68 -3.45 -11.78 -14.09
N THR A 69 -2.68 -12.81 -14.45
CA THR A 69 -3.25 -14.10 -14.86
C THR A 69 -4.06 -14.77 -13.75
N LEU A 70 -3.53 -14.76 -12.53
CA LEU A 70 -4.16 -15.35 -11.36
C LEU A 70 -5.48 -14.66 -10.98
N THR A 71 -5.57 -13.35 -11.22
CA THR A 71 -6.73 -12.54 -10.85
C THR A 71 -7.78 -12.49 -11.97
N GLU A 72 -7.35 -12.27 -13.22
CA GLU A 72 -8.25 -11.95 -14.35
C GLU A 72 -8.44 -13.11 -15.34
N ARG A 73 -7.53 -14.10 -15.37
CA ARG A 73 -7.49 -15.13 -16.43
C ARG A 73 -7.69 -16.55 -15.92
N ARG A 74 -7.94 -16.72 -14.62
CA ARG A 74 -8.24 -18.02 -13.99
C ARG A 74 -9.66 -18.04 -13.47
N THR A 75 -10.28 -19.23 -13.50
CA THR A 75 -11.56 -19.46 -12.85
C THR A 75 -11.46 -19.16 -11.36
N SER A 76 -12.38 -18.33 -10.86
CA SER A 76 -12.47 -18.02 -9.43
C SER A 76 -13.26 -19.13 -8.71
N LEU A 77 -12.57 -19.94 -7.92
CA LEU A 77 -13.17 -21.03 -7.13
C LEU A 77 -13.45 -20.58 -5.68
N SER A 78 -14.19 -21.42 -4.95
CA SER A 78 -14.73 -21.08 -3.63
C SER A 78 -13.66 -20.90 -2.55
N TRP A 79 -12.64 -21.75 -2.51
CA TRP A 79 -11.53 -21.61 -1.55
C TRP A 79 -10.48 -20.68 -2.12
N LYS A 80 -10.17 -19.59 -1.41
CA LYS A 80 -9.19 -18.59 -1.84
C LYS A 80 -8.08 -18.43 -0.82
N SER A 81 -6.88 -18.15 -1.31
CA SER A 81 -5.73 -17.78 -0.49
C SER A 81 -4.84 -16.83 -1.28
N PHE A 82 -4.01 -16.07 -0.59
CA PHE A 82 -3.09 -15.11 -1.22
C PHE A 82 -1.70 -15.16 -0.58
N ALA A 83 -0.71 -14.62 -1.28
CA ALA A 83 0.62 -14.35 -0.73
C ALA A 83 1.14 -13.02 -1.29
N ILE A 84 1.98 -12.32 -0.51
CA ILE A 84 2.70 -11.13 -0.95
C ILE A 84 4.13 -11.56 -1.31
N ILE A 85 4.50 -11.35 -2.57
CA ILE A 85 5.76 -11.80 -3.15
C ILE A 85 6.60 -10.58 -3.52
N LYS A 86 7.82 -10.49 -3.01
CA LYS A 86 8.77 -9.40 -3.29
C LYS A 86 9.94 -9.88 -4.14
N SER A 87 10.18 -11.18 -4.13
CA SER A 87 11.37 -11.79 -4.69
C SER A 87 11.13 -13.27 -4.99
N LEU A 88 12.04 -13.87 -5.75
CA LEU A 88 11.98 -15.29 -6.08
C LEU A 88 12.09 -16.23 -4.86
N PRO A 89 12.94 -15.97 -3.84
CA PRO A 89 12.92 -16.75 -2.60
C PRO A 89 11.54 -16.86 -1.96
N ASP A 90 10.71 -15.82 -2.03
CA ASP A 90 9.36 -15.85 -1.47
C ASP A 90 8.45 -16.86 -2.20
N LEU A 91 8.68 -17.12 -3.50
CA LEU A 91 7.92 -18.12 -4.26
C LEU A 91 8.38 -19.55 -3.98
N ILE A 92 9.66 -19.75 -3.69
CA ILE A 92 10.19 -21.06 -3.30
C ILE A 92 9.67 -21.43 -1.89
N ASP A 93 9.52 -20.43 -1.03
CA ASP A 93 8.95 -20.53 0.32
C ASP A 93 7.43 -20.27 0.36
N LEU A 94 6.74 -20.40 -0.78
CA LEU A 94 5.30 -20.13 -0.88
C LEU A 94 4.44 -20.86 0.18
N PRO A 95 4.70 -22.14 0.55
CA PRO A 95 3.89 -22.84 1.53
C PRO A 95 3.87 -22.20 2.93
N SER A 96 4.90 -21.44 3.31
CA SER A 96 4.93 -20.74 4.61
C SER A 96 4.32 -19.34 4.55
N ARG A 97 4.11 -18.81 3.34
CA ARG A 97 3.67 -17.42 3.07
C ARG A 97 2.24 -17.30 2.60
N ILE A 98 1.69 -18.38 2.10
CA ILE A 98 0.30 -18.44 1.65
C ILE A 98 -0.63 -18.31 2.86
N SER A 99 -1.64 -17.44 2.75
CA SER A 99 -2.60 -17.23 3.82
C SER A 99 -3.42 -18.50 4.10
N GLU A 100 -4.03 -18.59 5.28
CA GLU A 100 -4.97 -19.67 5.57
C GLU A 100 -6.08 -19.68 4.49
N PRO A 101 -6.40 -20.84 3.87
CA PRO A 101 -7.42 -20.89 2.83
C PRO A 101 -8.80 -20.60 3.40
N VAL A 102 -9.49 -19.61 2.83
CA VAL A 102 -10.83 -19.18 3.26
C VAL A 102 -11.85 -19.61 2.22
N ASN A 103 -12.94 -20.23 2.67
CA ASN A 103 -14.08 -20.53 1.79
C ASN A 103 -14.95 -19.28 1.61
N THR A 104 -14.95 -18.76 0.39
CA THR A 104 -15.67 -17.54 0.02
C THR A 104 -17.08 -17.77 -0.50
N SER A 105 -17.51 -19.02 -0.75
CA SER A 105 -18.88 -19.30 -1.22
C SER A 105 -19.95 -19.00 -0.17
N ARG A 106 -19.58 -18.98 1.11
CA ARG A 106 -20.48 -18.65 2.23
C ARG A 106 -20.55 -17.15 2.53
N LEU A 107 -19.83 -16.31 1.77
CA LEU A 107 -19.68 -14.89 2.06
C LEU A 107 -20.64 -14.02 1.21
N THR A 108 -21.84 -14.49 0.91
CA THR A 108 -22.81 -13.83 0.00
C THR A 108 -23.39 -12.51 0.54
N SER A 109 -23.23 -12.21 1.82
CA SER A 109 -23.63 -10.92 2.42
C SER A 109 -22.52 -10.33 3.29
N ARG A 110 -21.49 -9.74 2.66
CA ARG A 110 -20.45 -9.03 3.41
C ARG A 110 -20.97 -7.65 3.80
N ARG A 111 -21.11 -7.41 5.10
CA ARG A 111 -21.25 -6.05 5.66
C ARG A 111 -19.85 -5.58 6.03
N LEU A 112 -19.33 -4.62 5.27
CA LEU A 112 -18.02 -4.01 5.54
C LEU A 112 -18.23 -2.78 6.42
N GLY A 113 -17.44 -2.63 7.47
CA GLY A 113 -17.38 -1.41 8.26
C GLY A 113 -15.97 -0.82 8.21
N PHE A 114 -15.86 0.50 8.08
CA PHE A 114 -14.60 1.21 8.26
C PHE A 114 -14.49 1.70 9.70
N ILE A 115 -13.33 1.51 10.30
CA ILE A 115 -13.02 1.93 11.66
C ILE A 115 -11.86 2.93 11.58
N PHE A 116 -12.12 4.15 12.01
CA PHE A 116 -11.19 5.27 11.93
C PHE A 116 -10.51 5.49 13.28
N THR A 117 -9.19 5.62 13.25
CA THR A 117 -8.36 5.82 14.44
C THR A 117 -8.38 7.28 14.87
N GLY A 118 -8.40 7.49 16.18
CA GLY A 118 -8.15 8.81 16.78
C GLY A 118 -6.66 9.12 16.91
N GLN A 119 -6.35 10.18 17.64
CA GLN A 119 -4.98 10.51 18.04
C GLN A 119 -4.32 9.36 18.81
N GLY A 120 -3.04 9.10 18.51
CA GLY A 120 -2.20 8.07 19.13
C GLY A 120 -1.73 6.99 18.16
N ALA A 121 -2.38 6.84 17.00
CA ALA A 121 -2.00 5.86 15.97
C ALA A 121 -1.01 6.40 14.92
N GLN A 122 -0.71 7.70 14.96
CA GLN A 122 0.20 8.34 14.01
C GLN A 122 1.66 7.91 14.18
N TRP A 123 2.39 7.87 13.07
CA TRP A 123 3.82 7.61 13.04
C TRP A 123 4.48 8.38 11.89
N ALA A 124 5.77 8.69 12.01
CA ALA A 124 6.48 9.47 10.99
C ALA A 124 6.54 8.72 9.66
N GLN A 125 6.37 9.42 8.54
CA GLN A 125 6.32 8.84 7.19
C GLN A 125 5.13 7.92 6.89
N MET A 126 4.07 7.98 7.71
CA MET A 126 2.84 7.26 7.42
C MET A 126 2.23 7.68 6.07
N GLY A 127 1.84 6.69 5.25
CA GLY A 127 1.23 6.90 3.94
C GLY A 127 2.17 7.27 2.80
N GLN A 128 3.48 7.46 3.05
CA GLN A 128 4.45 7.83 2.01
C GLN A 128 4.49 6.85 0.84
N ASP A 129 4.53 5.55 1.13
CA ASP A 129 4.54 4.50 0.10
C ASP A 129 3.28 4.49 -0.78
N LEU A 130 2.18 5.09 -0.31
CA LEU A 130 0.91 5.16 -1.05
C LEU A 130 0.82 6.36 -1.99
N ILE A 131 1.76 7.31 -1.95
CA ILE A 131 1.82 8.47 -2.86
C ILE A 131 1.99 8.03 -4.33
N VAL A 132 2.45 6.79 -4.56
CA VAL A 132 2.49 6.16 -5.89
C VAL A 132 1.10 6.04 -6.52
N TYR A 133 0.02 5.98 -5.73
CA TYR A 133 -1.34 5.95 -6.24
C TYR A 133 -1.85 7.38 -6.51
N PRO A 134 -2.17 7.74 -7.77
CA PRO A 134 -2.60 9.10 -8.10
C PRO A 134 -3.84 9.57 -7.33
N ILE A 135 -4.80 8.67 -7.07
CA ILE A 135 -6.01 8.97 -6.28
C ILE A 135 -5.66 9.36 -4.84
N PHE A 136 -4.80 8.57 -4.21
CA PHE A 136 -4.35 8.83 -2.85
C PHE A 136 -3.59 10.16 -2.76
N LYS A 137 -2.66 10.39 -3.70
CA LYS A 137 -1.90 11.64 -3.78
C LYS A 137 -2.81 12.84 -3.99
N HIS A 138 -3.78 12.74 -4.90
CA HIS A 138 -4.73 13.83 -5.18
C HIS A 138 -5.58 14.16 -3.95
N SER A 139 -6.10 13.17 -3.24
CA SER A 139 -6.84 13.38 -2.00
C SER A 139 -6.02 14.11 -0.92
N LEU A 140 -4.73 13.78 -0.77
CA LEU A 140 -3.83 14.51 0.10
C LEU A 140 -3.57 15.94 -0.37
N GLN A 141 -3.50 16.19 -1.68
CA GLN A 141 -3.34 17.54 -2.24
C GLN A 141 -4.57 18.41 -1.92
N GLU A 142 -5.78 17.88 -2.09
CA GLU A 142 -7.01 18.59 -1.72
C GLU A 142 -7.05 18.91 -0.22
N SER A 143 -6.67 17.94 0.63
CA SER A 143 -6.57 18.17 2.08
C SER A 143 -5.53 19.25 2.42
N ALA A 144 -4.38 19.26 1.73
CA ALA A 144 -3.35 20.27 1.93
C ALA A 144 -3.83 21.68 1.54
N LEU A 145 -4.59 21.80 0.45
CA LEU A 145 -5.21 23.07 0.04
C LEU A 145 -6.19 23.59 1.10
N VAL A 146 -7.01 22.70 1.67
CA VAL A 146 -7.93 23.05 2.76
C VAL A 146 -7.16 23.55 3.98
N PHE A 147 -6.09 22.88 4.40
CA PHE A 147 -5.27 23.31 5.54
C PHE A 147 -4.64 24.68 5.31
N GLN A 148 -4.12 24.95 4.11
CA GLN A 148 -3.61 26.28 3.76
C GLN A 148 -4.69 27.35 3.80
N ALA A 149 -5.89 27.05 3.27
CA ALA A 149 -7.01 27.99 3.26
C ALA A 149 -7.49 28.37 4.68
N VAL A 150 -7.34 27.49 5.68
CA VAL A 150 -7.67 27.77 7.08
C VAL A 150 -6.49 28.32 7.90
N GLY A 151 -5.36 28.65 7.25
CA GLY A 151 -4.24 29.36 7.87
C GLY A 151 -3.18 28.46 8.51
N ALA A 152 -3.06 27.19 8.10
CA ALA A 152 -1.97 26.34 8.55
C ALA A 152 -0.61 26.92 8.12
N SER A 153 0.32 27.03 9.08
CA SER A 153 1.70 27.50 8.85
C SER A 153 2.67 26.42 8.40
N TRP A 154 2.18 25.20 8.18
CA TRP A 154 2.96 24.00 7.86
C TRP A 154 2.48 23.38 6.54
N SER A 155 3.36 22.60 5.90
CA SER A 155 3.05 21.83 4.70
C SER A 155 2.80 20.36 5.05
N LEU A 156 1.68 19.82 4.56
CA LEU A 156 1.30 18.43 4.75
C LEU A 156 2.37 17.48 4.18
N PHE A 157 2.79 17.71 2.94
CA PHE A 157 3.77 16.85 2.28
C PHE A 157 5.13 16.91 2.96
N GLU A 158 5.61 18.11 3.32
CA GLU A 158 6.88 18.26 4.02
C GLU A 158 6.86 17.55 5.38
N GLU A 159 5.76 17.64 6.12
CA GLU A 159 5.66 16.95 7.41
C GLU A 159 5.60 15.43 7.27
N LEU A 160 4.94 14.91 6.23
CA LEU A 160 4.91 13.47 5.97
C LEU A 160 6.27 12.93 5.46
N GLU A 161 7.14 13.75 4.90
CA GLU A 161 8.45 13.32 4.39
C GLU A 161 9.51 13.24 5.51
N LYS A 162 9.31 13.97 6.62
CA LYS A 162 10.24 14.02 7.75
C LYS A 162 10.47 12.66 8.40
N THR A 163 11.72 12.43 8.79
CA THR A 163 12.09 11.23 9.55
C THR A 163 11.49 11.25 10.95
N LYS A 164 11.54 10.11 11.65
CA LYS A 164 11.08 10.00 13.06
C LYS A 164 11.74 11.02 14.01
N VAL A 165 12.97 11.45 13.71
CA VAL A 165 13.72 12.39 14.56
C VAL A 165 13.27 13.84 14.34
N GLU A 166 12.89 14.17 13.11
CA GLU A 166 12.56 15.55 12.71
C GLU A 166 11.06 15.84 12.76
N SER A 167 10.24 14.79 12.62
CA SER A 167 8.80 14.92 12.51
C SER A 167 8.18 15.35 13.85
N LYS A 168 7.24 16.27 13.73
CA LYS A 168 6.36 16.77 14.80
C LYS A 168 4.99 16.09 14.76
N VAL A 169 4.87 14.94 14.09
CA VAL A 169 3.61 14.20 13.92
C VAL A 169 2.88 13.92 15.24
N ASN A 170 3.58 13.90 16.38
CA ASN A 170 2.97 13.71 17.71
C ASN A 170 2.47 14.99 18.39
N GLU A 171 2.74 16.17 17.83
CA GLU A 171 2.16 17.42 18.32
C GLU A 171 0.64 17.41 18.03
N PRO A 172 -0.23 17.72 19.01
CA PRO A 172 -1.69 17.59 18.85
C PRO A 172 -2.25 18.25 17.58
N GLY A 173 -1.78 19.46 17.24
CA GLY A 173 -2.24 20.20 16.06
C GLY A 173 -1.89 19.55 14.72
N LEU A 174 -0.79 18.79 14.66
CA LEU A 174 -0.37 18.05 13.47
C LEU A 174 -0.96 16.63 13.45
N SER A 175 -0.90 15.93 14.58
CA SER A 175 -1.34 14.54 14.70
C SER A 175 -2.77 14.33 14.17
N GLN A 176 -3.71 15.17 14.61
CA GLN A 176 -5.12 15.06 14.22
C GLN A 176 -5.31 15.38 12.74
N SER A 177 -4.75 16.50 12.28
CA SER A 177 -4.87 16.97 10.90
C SER A 177 -4.27 15.96 9.89
N LEU A 178 -3.07 15.46 10.17
CA LEU A 178 -2.39 14.48 9.33
C LEU A 178 -3.13 13.13 9.31
N CYS A 179 -3.57 12.64 10.47
CA CYS A 179 -4.35 11.41 10.55
C CYS A 179 -5.67 11.53 9.78
N THR A 180 -6.37 12.66 9.88
CA THR A 180 -7.62 12.87 9.16
C THR A 180 -7.38 12.88 7.64
N ALA A 181 -6.42 13.66 7.16
CA ALA A 181 -6.10 13.74 5.73
C ALA A 181 -5.71 12.37 5.14
N LEU A 182 -4.89 11.59 5.86
CA LEU A 182 -4.50 10.25 5.42
C LEU A 182 -5.65 9.27 5.44
N GLN A 183 -6.52 9.31 6.45
CA GLN A 183 -7.68 8.43 6.51
C GLN A 183 -8.68 8.72 5.39
N ILE A 184 -8.90 9.99 5.03
CA ILE A 184 -9.70 10.38 3.86
C ILE A 184 -9.04 9.85 2.58
N ALA A 185 -7.73 10.05 2.40
CA ALA A 185 -7.01 9.54 1.23
C ALA A 185 -7.06 8.01 1.12
N LEU A 186 -7.04 7.28 2.25
CA LEU A 186 -7.24 5.83 2.29
C LEU A 186 -8.66 5.44 1.87
N VAL A 187 -9.69 6.18 2.29
CA VAL A 187 -11.07 5.94 1.86
C VAL A 187 -11.20 6.11 0.35
N ASP A 188 -10.64 7.19 -0.21
CA ASP A 188 -10.67 7.44 -1.65
C ASP A 188 -9.94 6.35 -2.43
N LEU A 189 -8.76 5.93 -1.94
CA LEU A 189 -8.00 4.84 -2.54
C LEU A 189 -8.79 3.52 -2.51
N LEU A 190 -9.36 3.15 -1.37
CA LEU A 190 -10.18 1.94 -1.23
C LEU A 190 -11.43 1.99 -2.11
N SER A 191 -12.08 3.15 -2.20
CA SER A 191 -13.23 3.38 -3.07
C SER A 191 -12.87 3.19 -4.55
N SER A 192 -11.66 3.61 -4.97
CA SER A 192 -11.15 3.37 -6.32
C SER A 192 -10.96 1.88 -6.65
N PHE A 193 -10.77 1.04 -5.64
CA PHE A 193 -10.73 -0.42 -5.76
C PHE A 193 -12.12 -1.08 -5.63
N GLY A 194 -13.19 -0.29 -5.53
CA GLY A 194 -14.56 -0.79 -5.32
C GLY A 194 -14.85 -1.24 -3.88
N VAL A 195 -13.97 -0.96 -2.92
CA VAL A 195 -14.16 -1.29 -1.51
C VAL A 195 -14.94 -0.18 -0.84
N LYS A 196 -16.23 -0.43 -0.56
CA LYS A 196 -17.15 0.55 0.02
C LYS A 196 -17.74 0.04 1.34
N PRO A 197 -17.69 0.82 2.42
CA PRO A 197 -18.28 0.42 3.69
C PRO A 197 -19.81 0.57 3.67
N LEU A 198 -20.49 -0.22 4.50
CA LEU A 198 -21.89 -0.01 4.88
C LEU A 198 -22.00 0.95 6.06
N ILE A 199 -20.98 0.99 6.91
CA ILE A 199 -20.91 1.83 8.11
C ILE A 199 -19.48 2.34 8.29
N ALA A 200 -19.35 3.58 8.73
CA ALA A 200 -18.11 4.17 9.20
C ALA A 200 -18.26 4.53 10.68
N ILE A 201 -17.28 4.17 11.50
CA ILE A 201 -17.22 4.56 12.91
C ILE A 201 -15.82 5.10 13.20
N GLY A 202 -15.76 6.18 13.97
CA GLY A 202 -14.50 6.77 14.43
C GLY A 202 -14.46 6.88 15.94
N HIS A 203 -13.26 6.94 16.49
CA HIS A 203 -13.06 7.31 17.90
C HIS A 203 -12.42 8.69 17.98
N SER A 204 -13.06 9.63 18.69
CA SER A 204 -12.54 11.00 18.89
C SER A 204 -12.24 11.69 17.54
N SER A 205 -11.01 12.11 17.28
CA SER A 205 -10.65 12.74 15.99
C SER A 205 -10.90 11.85 14.77
N GLY A 206 -10.98 10.52 14.95
CA GLY A 206 -11.35 9.59 13.89
C GLY A 206 -12.79 9.76 13.40
N GLU A 207 -13.69 10.36 14.20
CA GLU A 207 -15.07 10.66 13.77
C GLU A 207 -15.09 11.65 12.60
N ILE A 208 -14.11 12.56 12.52
CA ILE A 208 -14.01 13.54 11.43
C ILE A 208 -13.76 12.85 10.08
N ALA A 209 -12.93 11.81 10.07
CA ALA A 209 -12.67 11.03 8.86
C ALA A 209 -13.79 10.02 8.55
N ALA A 210 -14.59 9.65 9.55
CA ALA A 210 -15.73 8.74 9.40
C ALA A 210 -17.00 9.43 8.88
N ALA A 211 -17.16 10.74 9.16
CA ALA A 211 -18.30 11.57 8.79
C ALA A 211 -18.27 11.97 7.31
#